data_AF-A0AAW6B6A4-F1
#
_entry.id   AF-A0AAW6B6A4-F1
#
_cell.length_a   1.000
_cell.length_b   1.000
_cell.length_c   1.000
_cell.angle_alpha   90.00
_cell.angle_beta   90.00
_cell.angle_gamma   90.00
#
_symmetry.space_group_name_H-M   'P 1'
#
loop_
_entity.id
_entity.type
_entity.pdbx_description
1 polymer ?
#
loop_
_entity_poly.entity_id
_entity_poly.type
_entity_poly.pdbx_seq_one_letter_code
_entity_poly.pdbx_strand_id
1 'polypeptide(L)'
;DAAKTAIDNVTTNDAVTQAKTDGATSVDSVNPTAQAKPAAKKAIDDVLKAKNDAIDANNDLTAEEKTAAKADAKAKADAAKQAIDNATTNDVVTQAKANGTTEVNNVNPTPVAKPAAKKVIDDALKAKNDAIDANNDLTAEEKAKAKQEAQDKAAAAKQAINNATTNAGVEQAKANGTTEVNNVNPTPEAKPAAKKAIDDALKAKNDAIDARTDLTDEEKTAAKA
;
A
#
# COMPACT_ATOMS: atom_id res chain seq x y z
N ASP A 1 -7.09 -41.71 -52.33
CA ASP A 1 -7.68 -40.35 -52.27
C ASP A 1 -8.21 -39.98 -53.65
N ALA A 2 -8.90 -38.85 -53.80
CA ALA A 2 -9.52 -38.41 -55.06
C ALA A 2 -8.50 -38.22 -56.19
N ALA A 3 -7.28 -37.75 -55.90
CA ALA A 3 -6.23 -37.58 -56.90
C ALA A 3 -5.70 -38.93 -57.42
N LYS A 4 -5.47 -39.91 -56.52
CA LYS A 4 -5.11 -41.28 -56.95
C LYS A 4 -6.21 -41.94 -57.78
N THR A 5 -7.48 -41.76 -57.38
CA THR A 5 -8.64 -42.27 -58.12
C THR A 5 -8.76 -41.64 -59.52
N ALA A 6 -8.41 -40.35 -59.67
CA ALA A 6 -8.38 -39.68 -60.97
C ALA A 6 -7.28 -40.23 -61.89
N ILE A 7 -6.13 -40.62 -61.35
CA ILE A 7 -5.04 -41.27 -62.09
C ILE A 7 -5.43 -42.70 -62.51
N ASP A 8 -6.09 -43.46 -61.64
CA ASP A 8 -6.51 -44.83 -61.91
C ASP A 8 -7.57 -44.93 -63.03
N ASN A 9 -8.31 -43.84 -63.28
CA ASN A 9 -9.43 -43.79 -64.24
C ASN A 9 -9.05 -43.27 -65.64
N VAL A 10 -7.82 -42.81 -65.85
CA VAL A 10 -7.38 -42.25 -67.14
C VAL A 10 -6.57 -43.27 -67.94
N THR A 11 -6.72 -43.27 -69.28
CA THR A 11 -6.13 -44.29 -70.15
C THR A 11 -5.02 -43.78 -71.06
N THR A 12 -4.60 -42.51 -70.92
CA THR A 12 -3.55 -41.89 -71.75
C THR A 12 -2.48 -41.23 -70.88
N ASN A 13 -1.24 -41.18 -71.39
CA ASN A 13 -0.10 -40.57 -70.68
C ASN A 13 -0.33 -39.07 -70.41
N ASP A 14 -0.97 -38.35 -71.34
CA ASP A 14 -1.29 -36.93 -71.18
C ASP A 14 -2.30 -36.70 -70.05
N ALA A 15 -3.34 -37.54 -69.98
CA ALA A 15 -4.34 -37.46 -68.92
C ALA A 15 -3.76 -37.84 -67.54
N VAL A 16 -2.82 -38.79 -67.49
CA VAL A 16 -2.05 -39.10 -66.27
C VAL A 16 -1.22 -37.90 -65.83
N THR A 17 -0.60 -37.19 -66.77
CA THR A 17 0.20 -35.99 -66.48
C THR A 17 -0.67 -34.84 -65.94
N GLN A 18 -1.85 -34.65 -66.53
CA GLN A 18 -2.82 -33.66 -66.04
C GLN A 18 -3.33 -34.01 -64.64
N ALA A 19 -3.79 -35.26 -64.41
CA ALA A 19 -4.29 -35.70 -63.10
C ALA A 19 -3.22 -35.60 -62.00
N LYS A 20 -1.94 -35.86 -62.33
CA LYS A 20 -0.80 -35.62 -61.42
C LYS A 20 -0.65 -34.14 -61.07
N THR A 21 -0.70 -33.27 -62.08
CA THR A 21 -0.56 -31.81 -61.90
C THR A 21 -1.69 -31.24 -61.05
N ASP A 22 -2.92 -31.67 -61.30
CA ASP A 22 -4.10 -31.26 -60.52
C ASP A 22 -4.03 -31.78 -59.08
N GLY A 23 -3.59 -33.03 -58.89
CA GLY A 23 -3.38 -33.61 -57.56
C GLY A 23 -2.30 -32.88 -56.76
N ALA A 24 -1.17 -32.52 -57.39
CA ALA A 24 -0.12 -31.72 -56.77
C ALA A 24 -0.65 -30.33 -56.38
N THR A 25 -1.34 -29.65 -57.30
CA THR A 25 -1.97 -28.34 -57.04
C THR A 25 -2.97 -28.40 -55.89
N SER A 26 -3.80 -29.45 -55.85
CA SER A 26 -4.77 -29.65 -54.76
C SER A 26 -4.09 -29.83 -53.41
N VAL A 27 -2.98 -30.56 -53.35
CA VAL A 27 -2.20 -30.75 -52.11
C VAL A 27 -1.50 -29.44 -51.72
N ASP A 28 -0.88 -28.75 -52.67
CA ASP A 28 -0.19 -27.47 -52.43
C ASP A 28 -1.16 -26.37 -51.98
N SER A 29 -2.43 -26.43 -52.39
CA SER A 29 -3.47 -25.50 -51.95
C SER A 29 -3.94 -25.72 -50.51
N VAL A 30 -3.53 -26.80 -49.83
CA VAL A 30 -3.88 -27.05 -48.44
C VAL A 30 -3.12 -26.09 -47.52
N ASN A 31 -3.81 -25.04 -47.07
CA ASN A 31 -3.27 -24.05 -46.14
C ASN A 31 -4.08 -24.02 -44.83
N PRO A 32 -3.71 -24.82 -43.82
CA PRO A 32 -4.42 -24.85 -42.55
C PRO A 32 -4.22 -23.55 -41.75
N THR A 33 -5.27 -23.05 -41.11
CA THR A 33 -5.20 -21.86 -40.25
C THR A 33 -5.13 -22.25 -38.77
N ALA A 34 -4.18 -21.66 -38.04
CA ALA A 34 -4.06 -21.89 -36.59
C ALA A 34 -5.14 -21.09 -35.83
N GLN A 35 -6.05 -21.77 -35.14
CA GLN A 35 -7.15 -21.11 -34.41
C GLN A 35 -7.02 -21.21 -32.88
N ALA A 36 -6.71 -22.39 -32.34
CA ALA A 36 -6.74 -22.64 -30.89
C ALA A 36 -5.66 -21.87 -30.11
N LYS A 37 -4.40 -21.90 -30.56
CA LYS A 37 -3.27 -21.25 -29.87
C LYS A 37 -3.40 -19.72 -29.84
N PRO A 38 -3.70 -19.01 -30.95
CA PRO A 38 -3.89 -17.56 -30.91
C PRO A 38 -5.02 -17.13 -29.97
N ALA A 39 -6.16 -17.83 -29.98
CA ALA A 39 -7.28 -17.54 -29.09
C ALA A 39 -6.91 -17.75 -27.60
N ALA A 40 -6.17 -18.82 -27.29
CA ALA A 40 -5.69 -19.09 -25.94
C ALA A 40 -4.71 -18.01 -25.44
N LYS A 41 -3.74 -17.60 -26.27
CA LYS A 41 -2.79 -16.52 -25.93
C LYS A 41 -3.49 -15.19 -25.71
N LYS A 42 -4.48 -14.85 -26.55
CA LYS A 42 -5.30 -13.65 -26.36
C LYS A 42 -6.02 -13.67 -25.00
N ALA A 43 -6.57 -14.81 -24.60
CA ALA A 43 -7.22 -14.92 -23.28
C ALA A 43 -6.23 -14.70 -22.12
N ILE A 44 -4.98 -15.15 -22.24
CA ILE A 44 -3.92 -14.87 -21.25
C ILE A 44 -3.61 -13.36 -21.21
N ASP A 45 -3.53 -12.70 -22.36
CA ASP A 45 -3.31 -11.25 -22.45
C ASP A 45 -4.46 -10.44 -21.82
N ASP A 46 -5.70 -10.83 -22.10
CA ASP A 46 -6.88 -10.18 -21.53
C ASP A 46 -6.90 -10.30 -19.99
N VAL A 47 -6.54 -11.47 -19.44
CA VAL A 47 -6.44 -11.70 -17.99
C VAL A 47 -5.26 -10.93 -17.37
N LEU A 48 -4.09 -10.93 -18.01
CA LEU A 48 -2.94 -10.16 -17.55
C LEU A 48 -3.26 -8.66 -17.48
N LYS A 49 -3.96 -8.13 -18.50
CA LYS A 49 -4.40 -6.74 -18.52
C LYS A 49 -5.32 -6.44 -17.33
N ALA A 50 -6.38 -7.23 -17.16
CA ALA A 50 -7.31 -7.06 -16.04
C ALA A 50 -6.60 -7.15 -14.69
N LYS A 51 -5.59 -8.02 -14.58
CA LYS A 51 -4.79 -8.15 -13.36
C LYS A 51 -3.93 -6.93 -13.08
N ASN A 52 -3.26 -6.40 -14.11
CA ASN A 52 -2.48 -5.18 -13.99
C ASN A 52 -3.36 -3.97 -13.60
N ASP A 53 -4.56 -3.87 -14.18
CA ASP A 53 -5.53 -2.82 -13.84
C ASP A 53 -5.96 -2.92 -12.36
N ALA A 54 -6.20 -4.13 -11.85
CA ALA A 54 -6.52 -4.36 -10.44
C ALA A 54 -5.35 -4.01 -9.50
N ILE A 55 -4.10 -4.31 -9.89
CA ILE A 55 -2.89 -3.91 -9.15
C ILE A 55 -2.74 -2.38 -9.14
N ASP A 56 -3.01 -1.72 -10.26
CA ASP A 56 -2.93 -0.26 -10.35
C ASP A 56 -3.98 0.44 -9.50
N ALA A 57 -5.19 -0.11 -9.41
CA ALA A 57 -6.27 0.41 -8.59
C ALA A 57 -6.02 0.25 -7.08
N ASN A 58 -5.11 -0.64 -6.66
CA ASN A 58 -4.79 -0.82 -5.25
C ASN A 58 -3.93 0.36 -4.74
N ASN A 59 -4.56 1.28 -4.02
CA ASN A 59 -3.93 2.49 -3.49
C ASN A 59 -3.11 2.24 -2.22
N ASP A 60 -3.19 1.07 -1.61
CA ASP A 60 -2.35 0.72 -0.46
C ASP A 60 -0.92 0.37 -0.88
N LEU A 61 -0.74 -0.09 -2.12
CA LEU A 61 0.56 -0.41 -2.69
C LEU A 61 1.32 0.85 -3.11
N THR A 62 2.63 0.83 -2.91
CA THR A 62 3.55 1.79 -3.54
C THR A 62 3.86 1.41 -4.98
N ALA A 63 4.44 2.34 -5.74
CA ALA A 63 4.84 2.11 -7.13
C ALA A 63 5.82 0.94 -7.26
N GLU A 64 6.73 0.78 -6.31
CA GLU A 64 7.70 -0.31 -6.25
C GLU A 64 6.99 -1.67 -6.03
N GLU A 65 6.06 -1.73 -5.09
CA GLU A 65 5.26 -2.93 -4.83
C GLU A 65 4.37 -3.31 -6.03
N LYS A 66 3.75 -2.31 -6.69
CA LYS A 66 2.98 -2.51 -7.94
C LYS A 66 3.87 -3.05 -9.06
N THR A 67 5.07 -2.50 -9.22
CA THR A 67 6.01 -2.93 -10.26
C THR A 67 6.41 -4.39 -10.07
N ALA A 68 6.75 -4.78 -8.84
CA ALA A 68 7.08 -6.17 -8.50
C ALA A 68 5.90 -7.11 -8.79
N ALA A 69 4.69 -6.73 -8.40
CA ALA A 69 3.48 -7.53 -8.63
C ALA A 69 3.17 -7.71 -10.12
N LYS A 70 3.29 -6.65 -10.92
CA LYS A 70 3.09 -6.71 -12.37
C LYS A 70 4.15 -7.57 -13.07
N ALA A 71 5.39 -7.51 -12.61
CA ALA A 71 6.46 -8.36 -13.12
C ALA A 71 6.16 -9.85 -12.85
N ASP A 72 5.68 -10.18 -11.66
CA ASP A 72 5.26 -11.55 -11.31
C ASP A 72 4.07 -12.03 -12.17
N ALA A 73 3.03 -11.20 -12.33
CA ALA A 73 1.89 -11.51 -13.21
C ALA A 73 2.32 -11.73 -14.66
N LYS A 74 3.24 -10.88 -15.17
CA LYS A 74 3.79 -11.03 -16.51
C LYS A 74 4.61 -12.31 -16.66
N ALA A 75 5.43 -12.68 -15.68
CA ALA A 75 6.21 -13.92 -15.72
C ALA A 75 5.30 -15.15 -15.81
N LYS A 76 4.20 -15.18 -15.04
CA LYS A 76 3.19 -16.24 -15.10
C LYS A 76 2.46 -16.29 -16.45
N ALA A 77 2.12 -15.13 -17.01
CA ALA A 77 1.51 -15.05 -18.34
C ALA A 77 2.45 -15.55 -19.44
N ASP A 78 3.73 -15.18 -19.39
CA ASP A 78 4.73 -15.61 -20.36
C ASP A 78 4.96 -17.14 -20.28
N ALA A 79 5.02 -17.71 -19.07
CA ALA A 79 5.10 -19.16 -18.87
C ALA A 79 3.89 -19.89 -19.45
N ALA A 80 2.67 -19.35 -19.27
CA ALA A 80 1.46 -19.91 -19.86
C ALA A 80 1.49 -19.88 -21.40
N LYS A 81 1.98 -18.79 -22.00
CA LYS A 81 2.11 -18.68 -23.47
C LYS A 81 3.12 -19.67 -24.03
N GLN A 82 4.23 -19.91 -23.33
CA GLN A 82 5.20 -20.94 -23.70
C GLN A 82 4.58 -22.35 -23.63
N ALA A 83 3.78 -22.65 -22.61
CA ALA A 83 3.05 -23.92 -22.53
C ALA A 83 2.04 -24.09 -23.70
N ILE A 84 1.35 -23.01 -24.09
CA ILE A 84 0.45 -23.01 -25.26
C ILE A 84 1.23 -23.25 -26.56
N ASP A 85 2.42 -22.66 -26.71
CA ASP A 85 3.28 -22.87 -27.88
C ASP A 85 3.74 -24.33 -28.00
N ASN A 86 4.10 -24.94 -26.88
CA ASN A 86 4.56 -26.34 -26.83
C ASN A 86 3.43 -27.37 -26.95
N ALA A 87 2.17 -26.96 -26.80
CA ALA A 87 1.03 -27.87 -26.90
C ALA A 87 0.87 -28.46 -28.31
N THR A 88 0.67 -29.78 -28.40
CA THR A 88 0.51 -30.50 -29.68
C THR A 88 -0.94 -30.86 -30.00
N THR A 89 -1.86 -30.74 -29.03
CA THR A 89 -3.29 -31.00 -29.20
C THR A 89 -4.14 -29.85 -28.67
N ASN A 90 -5.38 -29.73 -29.13
CA ASN A 90 -6.32 -28.70 -28.67
C ASN A 90 -6.67 -28.84 -27.18
N ASP A 91 -6.68 -30.06 -26.65
CA ASP A 91 -6.94 -30.31 -25.23
C ASP A 91 -5.82 -29.77 -24.36
N VAL A 92 -4.55 -29.97 -24.77
CA VAL A 92 -3.38 -29.42 -24.07
C VAL A 92 -3.36 -27.89 -24.15
N VAL A 93 -3.75 -27.30 -25.29
CA VAL A 93 -3.92 -25.84 -25.41
C VAL A 93 -4.97 -25.33 -24.41
N THR A 94 -6.09 -26.03 -24.30
CA THR A 94 -7.19 -25.65 -23.40
C THR A 94 -6.76 -25.74 -21.94
N GLN A 95 -6.04 -26.79 -21.57
CA GLN A 95 -5.51 -26.95 -20.22
C GLN A 95 -4.44 -25.89 -19.89
N ALA A 96 -3.49 -25.64 -20.80
CA ALA A 96 -2.46 -24.62 -20.61
C ALA A 96 -3.06 -23.21 -20.44
N LYS A 97 -4.10 -22.89 -21.23
CA LYS A 97 -4.90 -21.68 -21.06
C LYS A 97 -5.51 -21.61 -19.66
N ALA A 98 -6.24 -22.63 -19.22
CA ALA A 98 -6.95 -22.63 -17.94
C ALA A 98 -5.99 -22.46 -16.75
N ASN A 99 -4.88 -23.21 -16.76
CA ASN A 99 -3.83 -23.09 -15.74
C ASN A 99 -3.22 -21.69 -15.77
N GLY A 100 -2.85 -21.19 -16.95
CA GLY A 100 -2.27 -19.86 -17.11
C GLY A 100 -3.16 -18.73 -16.61
N THR A 101 -4.46 -18.78 -16.93
CA THR A 101 -5.42 -17.79 -16.42
C THR A 101 -5.55 -17.83 -14.90
N THR A 102 -5.48 -19.03 -14.30
CA THR A 102 -5.55 -19.21 -12.85
C THR A 102 -4.33 -18.63 -12.17
N GLU A 103 -3.13 -18.96 -12.67
CA GLU A 103 -1.87 -18.49 -12.12
C GLU A 103 -1.76 -16.95 -12.17
N VAL A 104 -2.09 -16.32 -13.30
CA VAL A 104 -2.08 -14.84 -13.41
C VAL A 104 -3.08 -14.20 -12.44
N ASN A 105 -4.29 -14.77 -12.32
CA ASN A 105 -5.31 -14.26 -11.39
C ASN A 105 -4.86 -14.35 -9.92
N ASN A 106 -4.09 -15.38 -9.56
CA ASN A 106 -3.62 -15.64 -8.20
C ASN A 106 -2.52 -14.68 -7.72
N VAL A 107 -1.99 -13.79 -8.56
CA VAL A 107 -0.99 -12.80 -8.12
C VAL A 107 -1.62 -11.79 -7.16
N ASN A 108 -1.46 -11.95 -5.86
CA ASN A 108 -2.08 -11.05 -4.88
C ASN A 108 -1.01 -10.31 -4.05
N PRO A 109 -0.57 -9.11 -4.47
CA PRO A 109 0.42 -8.36 -3.73
C PRO A 109 -0.12 -7.88 -2.38
N THR A 110 0.72 -7.98 -1.34
CA THR A 110 0.42 -7.50 0.01
C THR A 110 1.14 -6.16 0.23
N PRO A 111 0.44 -5.07 0.59
CA PRO A 111 1.07 -3.81 0.95
C PRO A 111 1.92 -3.93 2.21
N VAL A 112 3.15 -3.39 2.19
CA VAL A 112 4.09 -3.46 3.32
C VAL A 112 4.48 -2.06 3.79
N ALA A 113 4.84 -1.17 2.87
CA ALA A 113 5.42 0.13 3.23
C ALA A 113 4.43 1.02 4.03
N LYS A 114 3.22 1.23 3.51
CA LYS A 114 2.22 2.10 4.17
C LYS A 114 1.75 1.57 5.52
N PRO A 115 1.38 0.28 5.69
CA PRO A 115 0.98 -0.25 6.99
C PRO A 115 2.08 -0.14 8.04
N ALA A 116 3.32 -0.46 7.69
CA ALA A 116 4.46 -0.35 8.61
C ALA A 116 4.68 1.10 9.08
N ALA A 117 4.61 2.06 8.16
CA ALA A 117 4.75 3.48 8.50
C ALA A 117 3.64 3.99 9.42
N LYS A 118 2.38 3.59 9.18
CA LYS A 118 1.25 3.96 10.06
C LYS A 118 1.43 3.43 11.48
N LYS A 119 1.93 2.21 11.63
CA LYS A 119 2.23 1.63 12.94
C LYS A 119 3.25 2.47 13.72
N VAL A 120 4.29 2.98 13.06
CA VAL A 120 5.28 3.85 13.70
C VAL A 120 4.64 5.15 14.21
N ILE A 121 3.70 5.74 13.46
CA ILE A 121 2.93 6.91 13.92
C ILE A 121 2.07 6.59 15.13
N ASP A 122 1.42 5.42 15.15
CA ASP A 122 0.63 4.97 16.31
C ASP A 122 1.47 4.77 17.56
N ASP A 123 2.64 4.14 17.42
CA ASP A 123 3.58 3.93 18.52
C ASP A 123 4.09 5.28 19.06
N ALA A 124 4.40 6.25 18.18
CA ALA A 124 4.82 7.60 18.57
C ALA A 124 3.70 8.37 19.29
N LEU A 125 2.47 8.31 18.78
CA LEU A 125 1.30 8.93 19.42
C LEU A 125 1.06 8.36 20.81
N LYS A 126 1.15 7.03 20.96
CA LYS A 126 1.00 6.37 22.26
C LYS A 126 2.06 6.87 23.24
N ALA A 127 3.33 6.83 22.86
CA ALA A 127 4.43 7.30 23.71
C ALA A 127 4.25 8.77 24.12
N LYS A 128 3.75 9.60 23.19
CA LYS A 128 3.50 11.00 23.46
C LYS A 128 2.36 11.23 24.45
N ASN A 129 1.26 10.50 24.31
CA ASN A 129 0.14 10.55 25.25
C ASN A 129 0.57 10.08 26.65
N ASP A 130 1.37 9.01 26.74
CA ASP A 130 1.92 8.52 28.01
C ASP A 130 2.80 9.60 28.69
N ALA A 131 3.63 10.33 27.93
CA ALA A 131 4.43 11.43 28.46
C ALA A 131 3.58 12.63 28.93
N ILE A 132 2.51 12.97 28.20
CA ILE A 132 1.56 14.03 28.60
C ILE A 132 0.84 13.62 29.91
N ASP A 133 0.45 12.36 30.03
CA ASP A 133 -0.20 11.84 31.23
C ASP A 133 0.70 11.86 32.45
N ALA A 134 1.98 11.53 32.28
CA ALA A 134 2.97 11.54 33.34
C ALA A 134 3.31 12.97 33.84
N ASN A 135 3.03 14.01 33.05
CA ASN A 135 3.29 15.39 33.46
C ASN A 135 2.29 15.84 34.54
N ASN A 136 2.75 15.88 35.80
CA ASN A 136 1.94 16.25 36.95
C ASN A 136 1.77 17.77 37.14
N ASP A 137 2.49 18.60 36.40
CA ASP A 137 2.29 20.04 36.46
C ASP A 137 1.07 20.49 35.64
N LEU A 138 0.70 19.72 34.62
CA LEU A 138 -0.50 19.97 33.82
C LEU A 138 -1.79 19.66 34.58
N THR A 139 -2.85 20.39 34.25
CA THR A 139 -4.24 20.05 34.61
C THR A 139 -4.84 19.03 33.64
N ALA A 140 -6.04 18.54 33.94
CA ALA A 140 -6.75 17.63 33.05
C ALA A 140 -7.10 18.29 31.71
N GLU A 141 -7.48 19.57 31.73
CA GLU A 141 -7.85 20.35 30.55
C GLU A 141 -6.63 20.59 29.64
N GLU A 142 -5.49 20.96 30.22
CA GLU A 142 -4.24 21.16 29.50
C GLU A 142 -3.76 19.83 28.86
N LYS A 143 -3.86 18.71 29.60
CA LYS A 143 -3.57 17.36 29.06
C LYS A 143 -4.50 17.00 27.91
N ALA A 144 -5.81 17.21 28.05
CA ALA A 144 -6.78 16.90 27.01
C ALA A 144 -6.50 17.66 25.71
N LYS A 145 -6.21 18.96 25.82
CA LYS A 145 -5.83 19.80 24.66
C LYS A 145 -4.56 19.28 23.98
N ALA A 146 -3.52 18.95 24.76
CA ALA A 146 -2.26 18.45 24.22
C ALA A 146 -2.42 17.09 23.53
N LYS A 147 -3.21 16.17 24.10
CA LYS A 147 -3.51 14.87 23.50
C LYS A 147 -4.30 15.02 22.20
N GLN A 148 -5.25 15.96 22.14
CA GLN A 148 -5.99 16.24 20.91
C GLN A 148 -5.05 16.75 19.82
N GLU A 149 -4.15 17.69 20.15
CA GLU A 149 -3.16 18.18 19.19
C GLU A 149 -2.26 17.04 18.67
N ALA A 150 -1.79 16.15 19.55
CA ALA A 150 -1.00 14.98 19.14
C ALA A 150 -1.78 14.02 18.22
N GLN A 151 -3.07 13.79 18.51
CA GLN A 151 -3.96 12.98 17.65
C GLN A 151 -4.14 13.61 16.27
N ASP A 152 -4.35 14.93 16.21
CA ASP A 152 -4.52 15.66 14.94
C ASP A 152 -3.24 15.58 14.08
N LYS A 153 -2.07 15.76 14.69
CA LYS A 153 -0.77 15.58 14.00
C LYS A 153 -0.57 14.15 13.51
N ALA A 154 -0.94 13.15 14.30
CA ALA A 154 -0.87 11.75 13.89
C ALA A 154 -1.84 11.43 12.74
N ALA A 155 -3.05 11.97 12.75
CA ALA A 155 -4.02 11.82 11.68
C ALA A 155 -3.52 12.44 10.37
N ALA A 156 -2.97 13.66 10.43
CA ALA A 156 -2.36 14.32 9.28
C ALA A 156 -1.18 13.50 8.70
N ALA A 157 -0.33 12.94 9.56
CA ALA A 157 0.76 12.06 9.15
C ALA A 157 0.26 10.80 8.43
N LYS A 158 -0.76 10.13 8.96
CA LYS A 158 -1.37 8.94 8.32
C LYS A 158 -2.00 9.27 6.98
N GLN A 159 -2.61 10.46 6.84
CA GLN A 159 -3.12 10.93 5.55
C GLN A 159 -1.98 11.17 4.54
N ALA A 160 -0.87 11.77 4.96
CA ALA A 160 0.30 11.93 4.11
C ALA A 160 0.88 10.58 3.66
N ILE A 161 0.96 9.59 4.56
CA ILE A 161 1.37 8.22 4.23
C ILE A 161 0.42 7.57 3.21
N ASN A 162 -0.90 7.78 3.35
CA ASN A 162 -1.87 7.27 2.38
C ASN A 162 -1.68 7.88 0.99
N ASN A 163 -1.39 9.18 0.93
CA ASN A 163 -1.21 9.91 -0.33
C ASN A 163 0.15 9.64 -0.99
N ALA A 164 1.15 9.17 -0.24
CA ALA A 164 2.45 8.83 -0.79
C ALA A 164 2.34 7.69 -1.82
N THR A 165 3.01 7.85 -2.95
CA THR A 165 2.97 6.87 -4.07
C THR A 165 4.20 5.98 -4.12
N THR A 166 5.31 6.38 -3.51
CA THR A 166 6.58 5.66 -3.51
C THR A 166 7.01 5.28 -2.10
N ASN A 167 7.90 4.28 -1.98
CA ASN A 167 8.49 3.92 -0.69
C ASN A 167 9.20 5.12 -0.04
N ALA A 168 9.94 5.91 -0.81
CA ALA A 168 10.61 7.12 -0.31
C ALA A 168 9.62 8.17 0.21
N GLY A 169 8.50 8.37 -0.48
CA GLY A 169 7.44 9.28 -0.02
C GLY A 169 6.80 8.81 1.29
N VAL A 170 6.58 7.50 1.43
CA VAL A 170 6.06 6.90 2.67
C VAL A 170 7.05 7.12 3.82
N GLU A 171 8.34 6.89 3.59
CA GLU A 171 9.40 7.10 4.57
C GLU A 171 9.50 8.57 5.01
N GLN A 172 9.43 9.51 4.06
CA GLN A 172 9.43 10.94 4.38
C GLN A 172 8.20 11.34 5.21
N ALA A 173 7.01 10.89 4.82
CA ALA A 173 5.78 11.17 5.54
C ALA A 173 5.81 10.59 6.97
N LYS A 174 6.35 9.38 7.14
CA LYS A 174 6.59 8.74 8.44
C LYS A 174 7.53 9.57 9.32
N ALA A 175 8.67 10.00 8.78
CA ALA A 175 9.67 10.77 9.52
C ALA A 175 9.11 12.14 9.96
N ASN A 176 8.48 12.86 9.03
CA ASN A 176 7.82 14.15 9.32
C ASN A 176 6.72 13.97 10.37
N GLY A 177 5.84 12.99 10.18
CA GLY A 177 4.74 12.73 11.10
C GLY A 177 5.19 12.39 12.52
N THR A 178 6.21 11.55 12.65
CA THR A 178 6.80 11.20 13.96
C THR A 178 7.37 12.44 14.64
N THR A 179 8.04 13.31 13.88
CA THR A 179 8.59 14.57 14.39
C THR A 179 7.49 15.50 14.88
N GLU A 180 6.44 15.70 14.08
CA GLU A 180 5.31 16.56 14.43
C GLU A 180 4.57 16.09 15.69
N VAL A 181 4.34 14.78 15.84
CA VAL A 181 3.73 14.20 17.04
C VAL A 181 4.63 14.41 18.26
N ASN A 182 5.94 14.13 18.13
CA ASN A 182 6.88 14.28 19.24
C ASN A 182 7.04 15.74 19.69
N ASN A 183 6.87 16.70 18.79
CA ASN A 183 6.98 18.13 19.06
C ASN A 183 5.80 18.74 19.83
N VAL A 184 4.73 18.00 20.10
CA VAL A 184 3.60 18.51 20.91
C VAL A 184 4.03 18.72 22.37
N ASN A 185 4.46 19.92 22.74
CA ASN A 185 5.02 20.16 24.07
C ASN A 185 4.13 21.12 24.88
N PRO A 186 3.18 20.61 25.67
CA PRO A 186 2.31 21.48 26.47
C PRO A 186 3.07 22.14 27.62
N THR A 187 2.81 23.43 27.80
CA THR A 187 3.33 24.22 28.93
C THR A 187 2.27 24.27 30.03
N PRO A 188 2.61 23.90 31.29
CA PRO A 188 1.70 24.10 32.42
C PRO A 188 1.48 25.57 32.72
N GLU A 189 0.23 26.01 32.83
CA GLU A 189 -0.12 27.39 33.13
C GLU A 189 -0.89 27.50 34.46
N ALA A 190 -1.90 26.65 34.67
CA ALA A 190 -2.83 26.82 35.79
C ALA A 190 -2.18 26.55 37.17
N LYS A 191 -1.42 25.46 37.33
CA LYS A 191 -0.77 25.16 38.63
C LYS A 191 0.34 26.15 38.98
N PRO A 192 1.26 26.53 38.06
CA PRO A 192 2.24 27.58 38.34
C PRO A 192 1.59 28.92 38.71
N ALA A 193 0.53 29.32 38.01
CA ALA A 193 -0.19 30.56 38.31
C ALA A 193 -0.84 30.51 39.72
N ALA A 194 -1.46 29.39 40.09
CA ALA A 194 -2.06 29.22 41.42
C ALA A 194 -1.02 29.26 42.55
N LYS A 195 0.14 28.59 42.37
CA LYS A 195 1.26 28.64 43.33
C LYS A 195 1.75 30.08 43.51
N LYS A 196 1.99 30.79 42.41
CA LYS A 196 2.40 32.20 42.44
C LYS A 196 1.40 33.08 43.19
N ALA A 197 0.09 32.89 42.97
CA ALA A 197 -0.93 33.65 43.66
C ALA A 197 -0.93 33.40 45.18
N ILE A 198 -0.65 32.17 45.62
CA ILE A 198 -0.49 31.84 47.04
C ILE A 198 0.76 32.51 47.61
N ASP A 199 1.89 32.44 46.91
CA ASP A 199 3.15 33.07 47.34
C ASP A 199 2.99 34.60 47.47
N ASP A 200 2.34 35.24 46.50
CA ASP A 200 2.05 36.68 46.52
C ASP A 200 1.13 37.04 47.71
N ALA A 201 0.09 36.23 47.98
CA ALA A 201 -0.81 36.46 49.10
C ALA A 201 -0.14 36.25 50.47
N LEU A 202 0.72 35.24 50.60
CA LEU A 202 1.51 34.98 51.81
C LEU A 202 2.47 36.15 52.08
N LYS A 203 3.16 36.62 51.04
CA LYS A 203 4.03 37.79 51.13
C LYS A 203 3.27 39.02 51.62
N ALA A 204 2.13 39.33 51.01
CA ALA A 204 1.30 40.47 51.40
C ALA A 204 0.83 40.37 52.87
N LYS A 205 0.51 39.18 53.36
CA LYS A 205 0.15 38.96 54.77
C LYS A 205 1.33 39.15 55.72
N ASN A 206 2.51 38.66 55.36
CA ASN A 206 3.73 38.87 56.14
C ASN A 206 4.10 40.35 56.23
N ASP A 207 4.03 41.08 55.12
CA ASP A 207 4.27 42.53 55.08
C ASP A 207 3.27 43.29 55.97
N ALA A 208 1.99 42.88 55.98
CA ALA A 208 0.98 43.46 56.85
C ALA A 208 1.22 43.17 58.35
N ILE A 209 1.72 41.98 58.69
CA ILE A 209 2.12 41.62 60.06
C ILE A 209 3.32 42.46 60.50
N ASP A 210 4.31 42.66 59.63
CA ASP A 210 5.49 43.48 59.93
C ASP A 210 5.14 44.93 60.25
N ALA A 211 4.16 45.47 59.54
CA ALA A 211 3.67 46.83 59.72
C ALA A 211 2.88 47.05 61.02
N ARG A 212 2.48 45.99 61.74
CA ARG A 212 1.76 46.12 63.02
C ARG A 212 2.69 46.60 64.12
N THR A 213 2.44 47.81 64.63
CA THR A 213 3.24 48.41 65.72
C THR A 213 2.79 47.99 67.11
N ASP A 214 1.66 47.29 67.22
CA ASP A 214 1.09 46.78 68.47
C ASP A 214 1.61 45.37 68.84
N LEU A 215 2.38 44.73 67.97
CA LEU A 215 3.00 43.43 68.20
C LEU A 215 4.50 43.58 68.49
N THR A 216 5.01 42.75 69.40
CA THR A 216 6.45 42.51 69.60
C THR A 216 7.05 41.73 68.43
N ASP A 217 8.38 41.76 68.29
CA ASP A 217 9.07 41.01 67.23
C ASP A 217 8.92 39.50 67.41
N GLU A 218 8.84 39.01 68.65
CA GLU A 218 8.52 37.61 68.97
C GLU A 218 7.12 37.23 68.49
N GLU A 219 6.11 38.07 68.73
CA GLU A 219 4.73 37.83 68.28
C GLU A 219 4.61 37.88 66.75
N LYS A 220 5.34 38.79 66.08
CA LYS A 220 5.39 38.84 64.60
C LYS A 220 6.04 37.60 64.01
N THR A 221 7.14 37.15 64.59
CA THR A 221 7.84 35.95 64.13
C THR A 221 6.96 34.73 64.30
N ALA A 222 6.29 34.60 65.46
CA ALA A 222 5.35 33.52 65.71
C ALA A 222 4.14 33.54 64.76
N ALA A 223 3.66 34.72 64.36
CA ALA A 223 2.51 34.87 63.46
C ALA A 223 2.79 34.51 61.99
N LYS A 224 4.07 34.44 61.58
CA LYS A 224 4.49 34.13 60.20
C LYS A 224 4.96 32.68 59.98
N ALA A 225 5.14 31.93 61.06
CA ALA A 225 5.55 30.52 61.05
C ALA A 225 4.38 29.62 60.64
#